data_AF-A0A067PZR2-F1
#
_entry.id   AF-A0A067PZR2-F1
#
_cell.length_a   1.000
_cell.length_b   1.000
_cell.length_c   1.000
_cell.angle_alpha   90.00
_cell.angle_beta   90.00
_cell.angle_gamma   90.00
#
_symmetry.space_group_name_H-M   'P 1'
#
loop_
_entity.id
_entity.type
_entity.pdbx_description
1 polymer ?
#
loop_
_entity_poly.entity_id
_entity_poly.type
_entity_poly.pdbx_seq_one_letter_code
_entity_poly.pdbx_strand_id
1 'polypeptide(L)'
;MVVTHGPHCHPLVPRRTTPKWAKAAALTAAQQKANVLCGLATQTEIDAEVCSFVTHALSLADHLREKYKKKPHYFLNLFFNGGVRVSKKHTKINPSNVFQSMKAAQASEAGQTERLVDVQGDWLEEYRNTSPKDLEKIVANFKETKNEHEKGMRVTVKSMVKDVHATVSSIQQLLEGLNARVGIDVFFCLVHNSPNFHMDPIWYFLRESIESYLKMVATILRW
;
A
#
# COMPACT_ATOMS: atom_id res chain seq x y z
N MET A 1 -25.41 9.11 5.61
CA MET A 1 -25.26 7.78 4.98
C MET A 1 -26.61 7.34 4.47
N VAL A 2 -26.75 7.11 3.16
CA VAL A 2 -27.95 6.51 2.58
C VAL A 2 -27.65 5.02 2.39
N VAL A 3 -28.35 4.18 3.14
CA VAL A 3 -28.35 2.71 2.98
C VAL A 3 -29.81 2.35 2.72
N THR A 4 -30.10 1.73 1.57
CA THR A 4 -31.46 1.35 1.15
C THR A 4 -31.67 -0.14 1.34
N HIS A 5 -32.66 -0.51 2.16
CA HIS A 5 -33.13 -1.89 2.31
C HIS A 5 -34.68 -1.93 2.38
N GLY A 6 -35.28 -2.89 1.68
CA GLY A 6 -36.73 -3.14 1.64
C GLY A 6 -37.24 -4.00 2.82
N PRO A 7 -38.56 -4.09 3.05
CA PRO A 7 -39.10 -4.67 4.27
C PRO A 7 -39.50 -6.13 4.07
N HIS A 8 -38.96 -7.05 4.88
CA HIS A 8 -39.65 -8.30 5.19
C HIS A 8 -39.33 -8.76 6.62
N CYS A 9 -40.38 -8.80 7.44
CA CYS A 9 -40.38 -9.36 8.78
C CYS A 9 -40.40 -10.89 8.69
N HIS A 10 -39.43 -11.56 9.30
CA HIS A 10 -39.50 -13.01 9.58
C HIS A 10 -39.57 -13.26 11.09
N PRO A 11 -40.45 -14.16 11.56
CA PRO A 11 -40.64 -14.45 12.97
C PRO A 11 -39.44 -15.22 13.57
N LEU A 12 -39.08 -14.87 14.80
CA LEU A 12 -37.98 -15.46 15.57
C LEU A 12 -38.33 -16.90 15.97
N VAL A 13 -37.55 -17.87 15.47
CA VAL A 13 -37.61 -19.27 15.89
C VAL A 13 -36.72 -19.45 17.14
N PRO A 14 -37.15 -20.16 18.19
CA PRO A 14 -36.34 -20.37 19.40
C PRO A 14 -35.06 -21.17 19.10
N ARG A 15 -33.94 -20.67 19.62
CA ARG A 15 -32.59 -21.20 19.41
C ARG A 15 -32.42 -22.55 20.12
N ARG A 16 -32.17 -23.63 19.39
CA ARG A 16 -31.79 -24.95 19.95
C ARG A 16 -30.50 -24.78 20.77
N THR A 17 -30.52 -25.18 22.03
CA THR A 17 -29.33 -25.32 22.87
C THR A 17 -28.47 -26.47 22.33
N THR A 18 -27.26 -26.15 21.88
CA THR A 18 -26.28 -27.15 21.44
C THR A 18 -25.78 -27.95 22.64
N PRO A 19 -25.58 -29.28 22.51
CA PRO A 19 -25.04 -30.10 23.59
C PRO A 19 -23.64 -29.61 24.00
N LYS A 20 -23.40 -29.51 25.31
CA LYS A 20 -22.08 -29.14 25.86
C LYS A 20 -21.13 -30.32 25.63
N TRP A 21 -20.21 -30.19 24.67
CA TRP A 21 -19.14 -31.18 24.49
C TRP A 21 -18.25 -31.24 25.73
N ALA A 22 -17.95 -32.47 26.18
CA ALA A 22 -16.98 -32.72 27.25
C ALA A 22 -15.60 -32.21 26.83
N LYS A 23 -14.87 -31.58 27.77
CA LYS A 23 -13.51 -31.10 27.52
C LYS A 23 -12.56 -32.30 27.36
N ALA A 24 -11.75 -32.29 26.32
CA ALA A 24 -10.73 -33.31 26.10
C ALA A 24 -9.72 -33.34 27.26
N ALA A 25 -9.23 -34.53 27.61
CA ALA A 25 -8.23 -34.72 28.65
C ALA A 25 -6.92 -33.98 28.32
N ALA A 26 -6.27 -33.43 29.35
CA ALA A 26 -5.01 -32.70 29.17
C ALA A 26 -3.89 -33.63 28.66
N LEU A 27 -3.16 -33.19 27.64
CA LEU A 27 -2.02 -33.93 27.08
C LEU A 27 -0.92 -34.11 28.13
N THR A 28 -0.39 -35.33 28.22
CA THR A 28 0.74 -35.63 29.09
C THR A 28 2.03 -34.93 28.62
N ALA A 29 2.98 -34.70 29.52
CA ALA A 29 4.25 -34.02 29.19
C ALA A 29 5.05 -34.74 28.08
N ALA A 30 4.95 -36.07 27.98
CA ALA A 30 5.55 -36.86 26.91
C ALA A 30 4.88 -36.59 25.55
N GLN A 31 3.54 -36.53 25.52
CA GLN A 31 2.78 -36.19 24.31
C GLN A 31 3.04 -34.75 23.86
N GLN A 32 3.18 -33.82 24.81
CA GLN A 32 3.55 -32.43 24.51
C GLN A 32 4.94 -32.34 23.85
N LYS A 33 5.96 -33.03 24.40
CA LYS A 33 7.31 -33.08 23.80
C LYS A 33 7.31 -33.73 22.42
N ALA A 34 6.58 -34.83 22.23
CA ALA A 34 6.46 -35.50 20.94
C ALA A 34 5.79 -34.59 19.89
N ASN A 35 4.75 -33.85 20.27
CA ASN A 35 4.09 -32.88 19.38
C ASN A 35 5.01 -31.72 19.01
N VAL A 36 5.82 -31.22 19.95
CA VAL A 36 6.82 -30.16 19.65
C VAL A 36 7.87 -30.67 18.68
N LEU A 37 8.41 -31.87 18.88
CA LEU A 37 9.39 -32.47 17.97
C LEU A 37 8.81 -32.75 16.58
N CYS A 38 7.57 -33.25 16.52
CA CYS A 38 6.85 -33.45 15.26
C CYS A 38 6.61 -32.12 14.55
N GLY A 39 6.17 -31.09 15.27
CA GLY A 39 5.98 -29.74 14.73
C GLY A 39 7.26 -29.11 14.21
N LEU A 40 8.39 -29.32 14.91
CA LEU A 40 9.70 -28.88 14.43
C LEU A 40 10.10 -29.60 13.13
N ALA A 41 9.89 -30.91 13.04
CA ALA A 41 10.18 -31.67 11.83
C ALA A 41 9.33 -31.18 10.63
N THR A 42 8.01 -31.01 10.84
CA THR A 42 7.12 -30.45 9.81
C THR A 42 7.54 -29.04 9.40
N GLN A 43 7.95 -28.20 10.36
CA GLN A 43 8.43 -26.86 10.04
C GLN A 43 9.71 -26.90 9.20
N THR A 44 10.65 -27.80 9.50
CA THR A 44 11.87 -27.95 8.70
C THR A 44 11.60 -28.42 7.27
N GLU A 45 10.59 -29.29 7.07
CA GLU A 45 10.17 -29.70 5.72
C GLU A 45 9.55 -28.53 4.95
N ILE A 46 8.66 -27.76 5.60
CA ILE A 46 8.07 -26.55 5.02
C ILE A 46 9.16 -25.55 4.63
N ASP A 47 10.12 -25.28 5.51
CA ASP A 47 11.20 -24.33 5.25
C ASP A 47 12.09 -24.80 4.08
N ALA A 48 12.33 -26.12 3.95
CA ALA A 48 13.07 -26.70 2.83
C ALA A 48 12.32 -26.54 1.50
N GLU A 49 11.01 -26.79 1.48
CA GLU A 49 10.17 -26.58 0.29
C GLU A 49 10.11 -25.11 -0.12
N VAL A 50 9.96 -24.20 0.85
CA VAL A 50 9.99 -22.75 0.60
C VAL A 50 11.33 -22.32 0.02
N CYS A 51 12.45 -22.82 0.56
CA CYS A 51 13.79 -22.56 0.00
C CYS A 51 13.92 -23.05 -1.45
N SER A 52 13.40 -24.25 -1.75
CA SER A 52 13.39 -24.80 -3.11
C SER A 52 12.58 -23.92 -4.08
N PHE A 53 11.38 -23.49 -3.67
CA PHE A 53 10.55 -22.59 -4.44
C PHE A 53 11.24 -21.25 -4.73
N VAL A 54 11.86 -20.63 -3.71
CA VAL A 54 12.59 -19.36 -3.87
C VAL A 54 13.75 -19.53 -4.86
N THR A 55 14.49 -20.63 -4.77
CA THR A 55 15.60 -20.93 -5.69
C THR A 55 15.10 -21.07 -7.13
N HIS A 56 13.99 -21.78 -7.33
CA HIS A 56 13.35 -21.93 -8.65
C HIS A 56 12.83 -20.59 -9.21
N ALA A 57 12.23 -19.75 -8.37
CA ALA A 57 11.77 -18.42 -8.77
C ALA A 57 12.94 -17.51 -9.20
N LEU A 58 14.08 -17.60 -8.52
CA LEU A 58 15.30 -16.88 -8.89
C LEU A 58 15.87 -17.37 -10.23
N SER A 59 15.97 -18.68 -10.45
CA SER A 59 16.44 -19.22 -11.74
C SER A 59 15.50 -18.86 -12.90
N LEU A 60 14.19 -18.87 -12.66
CA LEU A 60 13.20 -18.44 -13.65
C LEU A 60 13.35 -16.95 -13.97
N ALA A 61 13.60 -16.10 -12.96
CA ALA A 61 13.83 -14.67 -13.17
C ALA A 61 15.09 -14.40 -14.01
N ASP A 62 16.16 -15.18 -13.84
CA ASP A 62 17.37 -15.09 -14.66
C ASP A 62 17.14 -15.58 -16.09
N HIS A 63 16.37 -16.66 -16.28
CA HIS A 63 15.97 -17.10 -17.62
C HIS A 63 15.16 -16.01 -18.36
N LEU A 64 14.21 -15.37 -17.65
CA LEU A 64 13.43 -14.26 -18.21
C LEU A 64 14.27 -13.00 -18.46
N ARG A 65 15.28 -12.73 -17.63
CA ARG A 65 16.27 -11.66 -17.88
C ARG A 65 16.91 -11.85 -19.25
N GLU A 66 17.38 -13.06 -19.55
CA GLU A 66 18.07 -13.35 -20.80
C GLU A 66 17.14 -13.24 -22.01
N LYS A 67 15.93 -13.80 -21.88
CA LYS A 67 14.92 -13.78 -22.95
C LYS A 67 14.43 -12.37 -23.29
N TYR A 68 14.19 -11.52 -22.28
CA TYR A 68 13.52 -10.23 -22.45
C TYR A 68 14.43 -9.01 -22.24
N LYS A 69 15.73 -9.23 -21.95
CA LYS A 69 16.73 -8.18 -21.70
C LYS A 69 16.28 -7.14 -20.65
N LYS A 70 15.59 -7.60 -19.61
CA LYS A 70 15.18 -6.80 -18.45
C LYS A 70 15.95 -7.25 -17.20
N LYS A 71 16.10 -6.39 -16.21
CA LYS A 71 16.78 -6.73 -14.94
C LYS A 71 16.02 -7.83 -14.18
N PRO A 72 16.67 -8.80 -13.51
CA PRO A 72 16.01 -9.85 -12.72
C PRO A 72 14.98 -9.29 -11.72
N HIS A 73 15.31 -8.19 -11.07
CA HIS A 73 14.46 -7.50 -10.10
C HIS A 73 13.09 -7.09 -10.69
N TYR A 74 13.00 -6.87 -12.00
CA TYR A 74 11.72 -6.59 -12.66
C TYR A 74 10.77 -7.79 -12.55
N PHE A 75 11.27 -9.00 -12.82
CA PHE A 75 10.49 -10.24 -12.74
C PHE A 75 10.24 -10.69 -11.31
N LEU A 76 11.22 -10.52 -10.41
CA LEU A 76 11.02 -10.83 -8.99
C LEU A 76 9.94 -9.94 -8.36
N ASN A 77 9.89 -8.66 -8.70
CA ASN A 77 8.77 -7.80 -8.30
C ASN A 77 7.44 -8.28 -8.88
N LEU A 78 7.43 -8.83 -10.10
CA LEU A 78 6.23 -9.38 -10.70
C LEU A 78 5.75 -10.62 -9.94
N PHE A 79 6.66 -11.52 -9.58
CA PHE A 79 6.36 -12.76 -8.85
C PHE A 79 5.92 -12.52 -7.40
N PHE A 80 6.65 -11.68 -6.66
CA PHE A 80 6.45 -11.56 -5.21
C PHE A 80 5.59 -10.36 -4.79
N ASN A 81 5.53 -9.32 -5.62
CA ASN A 81 4.78 -8.10 -5.33
C ASN A 81 3.60 -7.92 -6.31
N GLY A 82 3.23 -8.93 -7.09
CA GLY A 82 2.14 -8.83 -8.08
C GLY A 82 2.38 -7.74 -9.14
N GLY A 83 3.64 -7.34 -9.37
CA GLY A 83 3.99 -6.20 -10.23
C GLY A 83 3.73 -4.84 -9.60
N VAL A 84 3.31 -4.78 -8.34
CA VAL A 84 3.17 -3.53 -7.57
C VAL A 84 4.53 -2.89 -7.46
N ARG A 85 4.68 -1.74 -8.11
CA ARG A 85 5.82 -0.85 -7.91
C ARG A 85 5.60 -0.18 -6.57
N VAL A 86 6.04 -0.81 -5.48
CA VAL A 86 6.21 -0.13 -4.19
C VAL A 86 7.21 0.99 -4.46
N SER A 87 6.70 2.17 -4.75
CA SER A 87 7.43 3.12 -5.58
C SER A 87 8.67 3.57 -4.82
N LYS A 88 9.86 3.18 -5.29
CA LYS A 88 11.03 4.03 -5.08
C LYS A 88 10.79 5.23 -5.98
N LYS A 89 10.28 6.33 -5.41
CA LYS A 89 10.31 7.63 -6.08
C LYS A 89 11.72 7.79 -6.64
N HIS A 90 11.83 8.10 -7.94
CA HIS A 90 13.13 8.27 -8.57
C HIS A 90 14.01 9.20 -7.73
N THR A 91 15.09 8.66 -7.16
CA THR A 91 16.05 9.43 -6.36
C THR A 91 16.83 10.39 -7.24
N LYS A 92 16.98 10.05 -8.53
CA LYS A 92 17.65 10.90 -9.52
C LYS A 92 16.70 12.00 -9.99
N ILE A 93 17.01 13.22 -9.58
CA ILE A 93 16.37 14.44 -10.05
C ILE A 93 16.97 14.80 -11.41
N ASN A 94 16.12 14.98 -12.42
CA ASN A 94 16.53 15.40 -13.76
C ASN A 94 16.59 16.93 -13.83
N PRO A 95 17.74 17.56 -14.12
CA PRO A 95 17.86 19.02 -14.19
C PRO A 95 16.87 19.68 -15.16
N SER A 96 16.58 19.05 -16.30
CA SER A 96 15.63 19.57 -17.29
C SER A 96 14.20 19.61 -16.74
N ASN A 97 13.76 18.55 -16.06
CA ASN A 97 12.44 18.52 -15.44
C ASN A 97 12.32 19.54 -14.32
N VAL A 98 13.41 19.76 -13.56
CA VAL A 98 13.47 20.78 -12.52
C VAL A 98 13.31 22.17 -13.12
N PHE A 99 14.07 22.48 -14.18
CA PHE A 99 13.99 23.77 -14.86
C PHE A 99 12.57 24.04 -15.39
N GLN A 100 11.94 23.05 -16.02
CA GLN A 100 10.55 23.17 -16.47
C GLN A 100 9.58 23.40 -15.31
N SER A 101 9.79 22.74 -14.17
CA SER A 101 8.94 22.96 -12.99
C SER A 101 9.08 24.36 -12.40
N MET A 102 10.29 24.92 -12.40
CA MET A 102 10.54 26.31 -11.98
C MET A 102 9.85 27.30 -12.92
N LYS A 103 9.97 27.09 -14.24
CA LYS A 103 9.30 27.93 -15.24
C LYS A 103 7.77 27.85 -15.14
N ALA A 104 7.22 26.65 -14.93
CA ALA A 104 5.80 26.47 -14.71
C ALA A 104 5.30 27.20 -13.44
N ALA A 105 6.09 27.20 -12.35
CA ALA A 105 5.77 27.95 -11.14
C ALA A 105 5.77 29.47 -11.41
N GLN A 106 6.80 29.98 -12.10
CA GLN A 106 6.90 31.40 -12.50
C GLN A 106 5.73 31.84 -13.40
N ALA A 107 5.36 31.03 -14.39
CA ALA A 107 4.23 31.31 -15.27
C ALA A 107 2.89 31.33 -14.49
N SER A 108 2.71 30.41 -13.55
CA SER A 108 1.52 30.37 -12.68
C SER A 108 1.44 31.59 -11.75
N GLU A 109 2.57 32.06 -11.20
CA GLU A 109 2.62 33.27 -10.37
C GLU A 109 2.32 34.53 -11.18
N ALA A 110 2.77 34.57 -12.45
CA ALA A 110 2.44 35.63 -13.39
C ALA A 110 0.98 35.57 -13.91
N GLY A 111 0.19 34.57 -13.51
CA GLY A 111 -1.18 34.37 -13.97
C GLY A 111 -1.29 33.91 -15.43
N GLN A 112 -0.19 33.53 -16.07
CA GLN A 112 -0.19 33.02 -17.44
C GLN A 112 -0.67 31.57 -17.44
N THR A 113 -1.75 31.32 -18.20
CA THR A 113 -2.34 29.98 -18.36
C THR A 113 -2.06 29.46 -19.77
N GLU A 114 -0.81 29.51 -20.20
CA GLU A 114 -0.41 28.94 -21.48
C GLU A 114 -0.38 27.41 -21.39
N ARG A 115 -0.72 26.74 -22.49
CA ARG A 115 -0.72 25.29 -22.55
C ARG A 115 0.73 24.81 -22.54
N LEU A 116 1.07 23.88 -21.65
CA LEU A 116 2.45 23.41 -21.44
C LEU A 116 3.14 22.89 -22.73
N VAL A 117 2.37 22.49 -23.73
CA VAL A 117 2.86 22.00 -25.03
C VAL A 117 3.39 23.14 -25.90
N ASP A 118 2.78 24.33 -25.78
CA ASP A 118 3.09 25.48 -26.63
C ASP A 118 4.38 26.17 -26.16
N VAL A 119 4.63 26.18 -24.84
CA VAL A 119 5.80 26.83 -24.22
C VAL A 119 7.01 25.91 -24.10
N GLN A 120 6.85 24.63 -24.44
CA GLN A 120 7.89 23.63 -24.20
C GLN A 120 9.12 23.82 -25.10
N GLY A 121 8.92 24.34 -26.32
CA GLY A 121 10.00 24.65 -27.26
C GLY A 121 10.89 25.78 -26.72
N ASP A 122 10.27 26.89 -26.34
CA ASP A 122 10.96 28.08 -25.84
C ASP A 122 11.73 27.77 -24.54
N TRP A 123 11.11 27.03 -23.61
CA TRP A 123 11.78 26.61 -22.37
C TRP A 123 12.94 25.65 -22.61
N LEU A 124 12.92 24.86 -23.68
CA LEU A 124 14.01 23.97 -24.03
C LEU A 124 15.23 24.74 -24.55
N GLU A 125 15.01 25.78 -25.36
CA GLU A 125 16.08 26.66 -25.84
C GLU A 125 16.70 27.45 -24.68
N GLU A 126 15.88 28.00 -23.81
CA GLU A 126 16.35 28.69 -22.60
C GLU A 126 17.16 27.75 -21.69
N TYR A 127 16.71 26.51 -21.50
CA TYR A 127 17.44 25.51 -20.73
C TYR A 127 18.83 25.22 -21.33
N ARG A 128 18.93 25.11 -22.66
CA ARG A 128 20.21 24.89 -23.36
C ARG A 128 21.16 26.08 -23.22
N ASN A 129 20.60 27.28 -23.15
CA ASN A 129 21.37 28.52 -22.97
C ASN A 129 21.69 28.82 -21.49
N THR A 130 21.13 28.06 -20.55
CA THR A 130 21.39 28.25 -19.12
C THR A 130 22.77 27.69 -18.75
N SER A 131 23.55 28.48 -17.98
CA SER A 131 24.86 28.07 -17.49
C SER A 131 24.75 26.82 -16.59
N PRO A 132 25.72 25.88 -16.65
CA PRO A 132 25.71 24.69 -15.81
C PRO A 132 25.70 25.03 -14.31
N LYS A 133 26.35 26.14 -13.92
CA LYS A 133 26.37 26.60 -12.51
C LYS A 133 24.99 27.04 -12.01
N ASP A 134 24.18 27.63 -12.89
CA ASP A 134 22.84 28.07 -12.52
C ASP A 134 21.86 26.89 -12.51
N LEU A 135 22.03 25.92 -13.41
CA LEU A 135 21.29 24.66 -13.36
C LEU A 135 21.54 23.90 -12.04
N GLU A 136 22.79 23.87 -11.56
CA GLU A 136 23.11 23.26 -10.27
C GLU A 136 22.39 23.95 -9.10
N LYS A 137 22.35 25.30 -9.09
CA LYS A 137 21.60 26.07 -8.08
C LYS A 137 20.11 25.77 -8.14
N ILE A 138 19.52 25.74 -9.34
CA ILE A 138 18.08 25.43 -9.50
C ILE A 138 17.80 24.01 -8.99
N VAL A 139 18.67 23.03 -9.29
CA VAL A 139 18.54 21.65 -8.78
C VAL A 139 18.71 21.59 -7.26
N ALA A 140 19.60 22.39 -6.67
CA ALA A 140 19.78 22.47 -5.23
C ALA A 140 18.52 23.05 -4.54
N ASN A 141 18.03 24.19 -5.01
CA ASN A 141 16.80 24.79 -4.48
C ASN A 141 15.61 23.84 -4.61
N PHE A 142 15.46 23.17 -5.76
CA PHE A 142 14.40 22.20 -5.96
C PHE A 142 14.51 21.00 -5.01
N LYS A 143 15.73 20.54 -4.68
CA LYS A 143 15.92 19.47 -3.68
C LYS A 143 15.46 19.92 -2.30
N GLU A 144 15.78 21.15 -1.90
CA GLU A 144 15.36 21.71 -0.62
C GLU A 144 13.83 21.83 -0.56
N THR A 145 13.22 22.49 -1.53
CA THR A 145 11.75 22.62 -1.63
C THR A 145 11.06 21.25 -1.69
N LYS A 146 11.62 20.28 -2.42
CA LYS A 146 11.08 18.91 -2.45
C LYS A 146 11.19 18.23 -1.08
N ASN A 147 12.31 18.37 -0.38
CA ASN A 147 12.48 17.80 0.95
C ASN A 147 11.50 18.44 1.96
N GLU A 148 11.29 19.74 1.87
CA GLU A 148 10.28 20.47 2.64
C GLU A 148 8.87 19.99 2.29
N HIS A 149 8.53 19.80 1.02
CA HIS A 149 7.24 19.23 0.66
C HIS A 149 7.10 17.75 1.04
N GLU A 150 8.16 16.96 1.12
CA GLU A 150 8.06 15.55 1.52
C GLU A 150 7.96 15.39 3.03
N LYS A 151 8.59 16.26 3.82
CA LYS A 151 8.64 16.17 5.29
C LYS A 151 7.77 17.19 6.01
N GLY A 152 7.34 18.23 5.30
CA GLY A 152 6.60 19.36 5.86
C GLY A 152 5.13 19.03 6.08
N MET A 153 4.56 19.70 7.07
CA MET A 153 3.14 19.63 7.37
C MET A 153 2.34 20.14 6.18
N ARG A 154 1.34 19.37 5.73
CA ARG A 154 0.39 19.84 4.73
C ARG A 154 -0.43 20.97 5.32
N VAL A 155 -0.52 22.09 4.61
CA VAL A 155 -1.28 23.26 5.06
C VAL A 155 -2.72 23.23 4.53
N THR A 156 -2.94 22.64 3.35
CA THR A 156 -4.27 22.63 2.72
C THR A 156 -5.00 21.31 2.97
N VAL A 157 -6.29 21.40 3.31
CA VAL A 157 -7.19 20.25 3.51
C VAL A 157 -7.16 19.28 2.33
N LYS A 158 -7.21 19.79 1.09
CA LYS A 158 -7.16 18.96 -0.12
C LYS A 158 -5.86 18.14 -0.22
N SER A 159 -4.73 18.73 0.17
CA SER A 159 -3.45 18.01 0.16
C SER A 159 -3.37 16.95 1.26
N MET A 160 -3.93 17.21 2.45
CA MET A 160 -4.05 16.23 3.52
C MET A 160 -4.90 15.02 3.09
N VAL A 161 -6.09 15.26 2.54
CA VAL A 161 -6.99 14.22 2.00
C VAL A 161 -6.27 13.36 0.97
N LYS A 162 -5.54 14.00 0.05
CA LYS A 162 -4.78 13.30 -0.99
C LYS A 162 -3.70 12.38 -0.40
N ASP A 163 -2.97 12.86 0.61
CA ASP A 163 -1.93 12.06 1.28
C ASP A 163 -2.54 10.89 2.04
N VAL A 164 -3.69 11.08 2.71
CA VAL A 164 -4.42 9.99 3.36
C VAL A 164 -4.83 8.93 2.32
N HIS A 165 -5.49 9.33 1.23
CA HIS A 165 -5.90 8.36 0.20
C HIS A 165 -4.73 7.64 -0.45
N ALA A 166 -3.63 8.33 -0.73
CA ALA A 166 -2.43 7.70 -1.28
C ALA A 166 -1.83 6.65 -0.33
N THR A 167 -1.84 6.95 0.98
CA THR A 167 -1.37 6.04 2.03
C THR A 167 -2.32 4.85 2.17
N VAL A 168 -3.62 5.09 2.23
CA VAL A 168 -4.66 4.04 2.29
C VAL A 168 -4.51 3.10 1.10
N SER A 169 -4.38 3.61 -0.12
CA SER A 169 -4.19 2.79 -1.31
C SER A 169 -2.91 1.94 -1.25
N SER A 170 -1.83 2.50 -0.72
CA SER A 170 -0.57 1.75 -0.52
C SER A 170 -0.74 0.62 0.51
N ILE A 171 -1.44 0.88 1.61
CA ILE A 171 -1.74 -0.14 2.64
C ILE A 171 -2.62 -1.24 2.05
N GLN A 172 -3.67 -0.89 1.30
CA GLN A 172 -4.56 -1.86 0.64
C GLN A 172 -3.77 -2.82 -0.25
N GLN A 173 -2.91 -2.30 -1.12
CA GLN A 173 -2.07 -3.12 -1.99
C GLN A 173 -1.13 -4.05 -1.22
N LEU A 174 -0.54 -3.58 -0.12
CA LEU A 174 0.33 -4.40 0.71
C LEU A 174 -0.44 -5.53 1.41
N LEU A 175 -1.64 -5.25 1.90
CA LEU A 175 -2.49 -6.23 2.58
C LEU A 175 -3.10 -7.25 1.60
N GLU A 176 -3.50 -6.81 0.41
CA GLU A 176 -3.92 -7.70 -0.67
C GLU A 176 -2.79 -8.65 -1.08
N GLY A 177 -1.57 -8.13 -1.22
CA GLY A 177 -0.39 -8.94 -1.48
C GLY A 177 -0.04 -9.89 -0.33
N LEU A 178 -0.31 -9.52 0.93
CA LEU A 178 -0.11 -10.41 2.08
C LEU A 178 -1.12 -11.56 2.08
N ASN A 179 -2.39 -11.29 1.81
CA ASN A 179 -3.42 -12.31 1.67
C ASN A 179 -3.12 -13.26 0.50
N ALA A 180 -2.70 -12.74 -0.65
CA ALA A 180 -2.32 -13.59 -1.78
C ALA A 180 -1.17 -14.57 -1.46
N ARG A 181 -0.27 -14.21 -0.54
CA ARG A 181 0.91 -15.02 -0.19
C ARG A 181 0.70 -15.96 0.99
N VAL A 182 -0.04 -15.51 2.01
CA VAL A 182 -0.15 -16.20 3.30
C VAL A 182 -1.61 -16.59 3.62
N GLY A 183 -2.59 -16.08 2.87
CA GLY A 183 -4.02 -16.31 3.11
C GLY A 183 -4.55 -15.58 4.35
N ILE A 184 -3.84 -14.56 4.83
CA ILE A 184 -4.24 -13.80 6.03
C ILE A 184 -5.31 -12.78 5.65
N ASP A 185 -6.42 -12.84 6.36
CA ASP A 185 -7.51 -11.88 6.28
C ASP A 185 -7.29 -10.72 7.25
N VAL A 186 -7.44 -9.48 6.75
CA VAL A 186 -7.15 -8.25 7.51
C VAL A 186 -8.28 -7.24 7.33
N PHE A 187 -8.53 -6.45 8.37
CA PHE A 187 -9.28 -5.19 8.27
C PHE A 187 -8.50 -4.09 8.99
N PHE A 188 -8.71 -2.84 8.59
CA PHE A 188 -8.14 -1.70 9.30
C PHE A 188 -9.09 -0.50 9.29
N CYS A 189 -8.88 0.39 10.25
CA CYS A 189 -9.60 1.65 10.36
C CYS A 189 -8.60 2.79 10.54
N LEU A 190 -8.71 3.84 9.73
CA LEU A 190 -8.01 5.10 9.95
C LEU A 190 -9.01 6.11 10.52
N VAL A 191 -8.70 6.58 11.72
CA VAL A 191 -9.44 7.65 12.39
C VAL A 191 -8.54 8.86 12.51
N HIS A 192 -9.09 10.03 12.23
CA HIS A 192 -8.41 11.29 12.41
C HIS A 192 -8.74 11.88 13.78
N ASN A 193 -7.73 12.38 14.50
CA ASN A 193 -7.87 12.93 15.86
C ASN A 193 -7.37 14.38 15.98
N SER A 194 -7.31 15.15 14.88
CA SER A 194 -6.94 16.57 14.96
C SER A 194 -8.14 17.48 14.70
N PRO A 195 -8.22 18.64 15.38
CA PRO A 195 -9.33 19.57 15.21
C PRO A 195 -9.23 20.39 13.91
N ASN A 196 -8.06 20.39 13.25
CA ASN A 196 -7.76 21.27 12.11
C ASN A 196 -8.31 20.77 10.77
N PHE A 197 -8.79 19.53 10.73
CA PHE A 197 -9.25 18.87 9.52
C PHE A 197 -10.33 17.86 9.91
N HIS A 198 -11.48 17.89 9.22
CA HIS A 198 -12.52 16.90 9.47
C HIS A 198 -12.46 15.82 8.38
N MET A 199 -12.36 14.57 8.80
CA MET A 199 -12.37 13.41 7.92
C MET A 199 -13.15 12.29 8.58
N ASP A 200 -14.09 11.72 7.83
CA ASP A 200 -14.78 10.53 8.26
C ASP A 200 -13.80 9.36 8.43
N PRO A 201 -14.00 8.49 9.44
CA PRO A 201 -13.20 7.28 9.58
C PRO A 201 -13.20 6.45 8.30
N ILE A 202 -12.02 6.07 7.83
CA ILE A 202 -11.87 5.22 6.65
C ILE A 202 -11.75 3.78 7.12
N TRP A 203 -12.78 2.99 6.81
CA TRP A 203 -12.80 1.56 7.06
C TRP A 203 -12.44 0.80 5.80
N TYR A 204 -11.56 -0.19 5.93
CA TYR A 204 -11.25 -1.12 4.85
C TYR A 204 -11.29 -2.55 5.37
N PHE A 205 -12.00 -3.40 4.65
CA PHE A 205 -12.11 -4.83 4.90
C PHE A 205 -11.62 -5.57 3.67
N LEU A 206 -10.71 -6.52 3.87
CA LEU A 206 -10.21 -7.33 2.76
C LEU A 206 -11.25 -8.32 2.25
N ARG A 207 -12.18 -8.73 3.11
CA ARG A 207 -13.36 -9.54 2.77
C ARG A 207 -14.62 -8.98 3.42
N GLU A 208 -15.73 -9.05 2.70
CA GLU A 208 -17.05 -8.62 3.16
C GLU A 208 -17.59 -9.49 4.33
N SER A 209 -17.13 -10.74 4.44
CA SER A 209 -17.45 -11.62 5.57
C SER A 209 -16.99 -11.05 6.91
N ILE A 210 -15.84 -10.38 6.94
CA ILE A 210 -15.27 -9.76 8.15
C ILE A 210 -16.10 -8.55 8.54
N GLU A 211 -16.53 -7.74 7.58
CA GLU A 211 -17.41 -6.61 7.82
C GLU A 211 -18.75 -7.08 8.41
N SER A 212 -19.33 -8.13 7.84
CA SER A 212 -20.58 -8.73 8.31
C SER A 212 -20.46 -9.27 9.74
N TYR A 213 -19.35 -9.95 10.02
CA TYR A 213 -19.02 -10.45 11.35
C TYR A 213 -18.86 -9.31 12.36
N LEU A 214 -18.09 -8.27 12.03
CA LEU A 214 -17.86 -7.13 12.91
C LEU A 214 -19.13 -6.30 13.14
N LYS A 215 -20.01 -6.16 12.14
CA LYS A 215 -21.33 -5.56 12.34
C LYS A 215 -22.15 -6.36 13.35
N MET A 216 -22.14 -7.69 13.27
CA MET A 216 -22.80 -8.53 14.27
C MET A 216 -22.19 -8.35 15.67
N VAL A 217 -20.86 -8.40 15.79
CA VAL A 217 -20.17 -8.26 17.09
C VAL A 217 -20.33 -6.86 17.69
N ALA A 218 -20.20 -5.80 16.89
CA ALA A 218 -20.41 -4.42 17.35
C ALA A 218 -21.86 -4.16 17.79
N THR A 219 -22.83 -4.87 17.19
CA THR A 219 -24.22 -4.85 17.63
C THR A 219 -24.41 -5.61 18.95
N ILE A 220 -23.64 -6.69 19.17
CA ILE A 220 -23.64 -7.45 20.44
C ILE A 220 -22.97 -6.66 21.57
N LEU A 221 -21.93 -5.87 21.29
CA LEU A 221 -21.24 -5.02 22.28
C LEU A 221 -21.95 -3.71 22.62
N ARG A 222 -23.11 -3.44 22.00
CA ARG A 222 -24.00 -2.31 22.34
C ARG A 222 -25.05 -2.66 23.40
N TRP A 223 -24.90 -3.80 24.08
CA TRP A 223 -25.73 -4.24 25.21
C TRP A 223 -24.89 -4.38 26.48
#